data_AF-A0A1J4XZA5-F1
#
_entry.id   AF-A0A1J4XZA5-F1
#
_cell.length_a   1.000
_cell.length_b   1.000
_cell.length_c   1.000
_cell.angle_alpha   90.00
_cell.angle_beta   90.00
_cell.angle_gamma   90.00
#
_symmetry.space_group_name_H-M   'P 1'
#
loop_
_entity.id
_entity.type
_entity.pdbx_description
1 polymer ?
#
loop_
_entity_poly.entity_id
_entity_poly.type
_entity_poly.pdbx_seq_one_letter_code
_entity_poly.pdbx_strand_id
1 'polypeptide(L)'
;MNFAQRFLVISLMMVLVTCSMWEDEPDTPLTFESGQQFGLCVSRCKFVATITQTNSSLNGYESVSSSEPYFTDTSPTEQSAWDTLVDRLDWSELDTMQAVYGCPDCADGGAEWIKVTQNGRNKRITFEYGDTLAAIAPLQLALRNLRESMLGTAELGE
;
A
#
# COMPACT_ATOMS: atom_id res chain seq x y z
N MET A 1 -21.13 70.59 31.78
CA MET A 1 -22.49 70.09 31.47
C MET A 1 -22.86 70.66 30.11
N ASN A 2 -23.03 69.94 29.00
CA ASN A 2 -23.46 68.56 28.79
C ASN A 2 -22.76 67.92 27.59
N PHE A 3 -22.52 66.62 27.76
CA PHE A 3 -22.05 65.63 26.82
C PHE A 3 -23.19 65.27 25.86
N ALA A 4 -22.98 65.33 24.54
CA ALA A 4 -23.91 64.75 23.57
C ALA A 4 -23.13 64.04 22.46
N GLN A 5 -22.68 62.86 22.87
CA GLN A 5 -22.12 61.78 22.10
C GLN A 5 -22.99 61.40 20.90
N ARG A 6 -22.45 61.51 19.69
CA ARG A 6 -22.99 60.85 18.50
C ARG A 6 -22.01 59.76 18.07
N PHE A 7 -22.20 58.57 18.62
CA PHE A 7 -21.54 57.36 18.11
C PHE A 7 -22.16 57.03 16.74
N LEU A 8 -21.46 57.44 15.69
CA LEU A 8 -21.69 56.90 14.35
C LEU A 8 -21.08 55.49 14.35
N VAL A 9 -21.92 54.46 14.56
CA VAL A 9 -21.51 53.06 14.46
C VAL A 9 -21.32 52.75 12.97
N ILE A 10 -20.10 52.93 12.47
CA ILE A 10 -19.70 52.39 11.17
C ILE A 10 -19.52 50.89 11.39
N SER A 11 -20.55 50.13 11.02
CA SER A 11 -20.49 48.66 10.93
C SER A 11 -19.47 48.30 9.86
N LEU A 12 -18.26 47.97 10.31
CA LEU A 12 -17.21 47.34 9.52
C LEU A 12 -17.66 45.89 9.24
N MET A 13 -18.38 45.67 8.14
CA MET A 13 -18.54 44.33 7.56
C MET A 13 -17.17 43.86 7.07
N MET A 14 -16.43 43.23 7.97
CA MET A 14 -15.25 42.44 7.66
C MET A 14 -15.73 41.23 6.86
N VAL A 15 -15.70 41.35 5.54
CA VAL A 15 -15.89 40.21 4.64
C VAL A 15 -14.69 39.30 4.86
N LEU A 16 -14.84 38.33 5.76
CA LEU A 16 -13.94 37.20 5.88
C LEU A 16 -14.11 36.39 4.60
N VAL A 17 -13.35 36.75 3.57
CA VAL A 17 -13.03 35.85 2.47
C VAL A 17 -12.24 34.73 3.12
N THR A 18 -12.94 33.71 3.62
CA THR A 18 -12.32 32.43 3.90
C THR A 18 -11.90 31.92 2.52
N CYS A 19 -10.66 32.19 2.15
CA CYS A 19 -9.98 31.43 1.13
C CYS A 19 -10.05 29.99 1.67
N SER A 20 -11.00 29.21 1.16
CA SER A 20 -10.99 27.77 1.32
C SER A 20 -9.69 27.34 0.66
N MET A 21 -8.65 27.19 1.48
CA MET A 21 -7.46 26.47 1.11
C MET A 21 -7.94 25.06 0.79
N TRP A 22 -8.18 24.82 -0.49
CA TRP A 22 -8.15 23.49 -1.04
C TRP A 22 -6.73 22.94 -0.79
N GLU A 23 -6.59 22.14 0.25
CA GLU A 23 -5.43 21.27 0.33
C GLU A 23 -5.62 20.25 -0.79
N ASP A 24 -4.95 20.45 -1.93
CA ASP A 24 -4.73 19.38 -2.90
C ASP A 24 -4.01 18.27 -2.13
N GLU A 25 -4.72 17.18 -1.85
CA GLU A 25 -4.12 15.97 -1.30
C GLU A 25 -2.94 15.58 -2.22
N PRO A 26 -1.74 15.37 -1.67
CA PRO A 26 -0.56 15.11 -2.48
C PRO A 26 -0.80 13.89 -3.38
N ASP A 27 -0.48 14.03 -4.66
CA ASP A 27 -0.59 12.95 -5.65
C ASP A 27 0.40 11.83 -5.28
N THR A 28 -0.07 10.81 -4.56
CA THR A 28 0.78 9.68 -4.17
C THR A 28 0.94 8.72 -5.36
N PRO A 29 2.17 8.41 -5.79
CA PRO A 29 2.39 7.57 -6.96
C PRO A 29 1.84 6.15 -6.74
N LEU A 30 1.41 5.51 -7.84
CA LEU A 30 0.95 4.13 -7.82
C LEU A 30 2.07 3.22 -7.28
N THR A 31 1.77 2.46 -6.23
CA THR A 31 2.66 1.50 -5.61
C THR A 31 1.91 0.21 -5.35
N PHE A 32 2.54 -0.92 -5.68
CA PHE A 32 2.05 -2.23 -5.33
C PHE A 32 2.91 -2.82 -4.22
N GLU A 33 2.31 -3.53 -3.27
CA GLU A 33 3.03 -4.44 -2.38
C GLU A 33 2.46 -5.85 -2.52
N SER A 34 3.35 -6.84 -2.47
CA SER A 34 3.05 -8.26 -2.39
C SER A 34 3.78 -8.81 -1.19
N GLY A 35 3.10 -9.48 -0.28
CA GLY A 35 3.76 -10.02 0.91
C GLY A 35 3.31 -11.42 1.26
N GLN A 36 4.19 -12.11 1.98
CA GLN A 36 3.95 -13.40 2.59
C GLN A 36 4.51 -13.43 4.01
N GLN A 37 3.88 -14.18 4.90
CA GLN A 37 4.37 -14.42 6.26
C GLN A 37 3.94 -15.78 6.79
N PHE A 38 4.70 -16.29 7.76
CA PHE A 38 4.38 -17.48 8.54
C PHE A 38 4.59 -17.17 10.02
N GLY A 39 3.61 -17.42 10.88
CA GLY A 39 3.64 -17.06 12.30
C GLY A 39 4.57 -17.96 13.13
N LEU A 40 4.67 -19.25 12.76
CA LEU A 40 5.57 -20.22 13.40
C LEU A 40 6.77 -20.54 12.50
N CYS A 41 7.76 -19.66 12.52
CA CYS A 41 8.96 -19.70 11.70
C CYS A 41 10.20 -19.53 12.58
N VAL A 42 11.34 -20.07 12.12
CA VAL A 42 12.64 -19.93 12.80
C VAL A 42 13.55 -19.12 11.88
N SER A 43 13.37 -17.79 11.90
CA SER A 43 13.92 -16.79 10.95
C SER A 43 13.23 -16.73 9.58
N ARG A 44 13.48 -15.66 8.80
CA ARG A 44 12.95 -15.43 7.44
C ARG A 44 11.41 -15.52 7.36
N CYS A 45 10.76 -14.97 8.37
CA CYS A 45 9.34 -15.18 8.68
C CYS A 45 8.37 -14.37 7.82
N LYS A 46 8.85 -13.28 7.22
CA LYS A 46 8.03 -12.35 6.45
C LYS A 46 8.86 -11.78 5.32
N PHE A 47 8.23 -11.69 4.15
CA PHE A 47 8.80 -11.07 2.97
C PHE A 47 7.81 -10.10 2.37
N VAL A 48 8.29 -8.93 1.95
CA VAL A 48 7.47 -7.88 1.37
C VAL A 48 8.18 -7.36 0.13
N ALA A 49 7.58 -7.59 -1.03
CA ALA A 49 7.97 -6.93 -2.27
C ALA A 49 7.20 -5.62 -2.41
N THR A 50 7.90 -4.51 -2.61
CA THR A 50 7.34 -3.21 -2.94
C THR A 50 7.73 -2.85 -4.37
N ILE A 51 6.74 -2.53 -5.21
CA ILE A 51 6.93 -2.27 -6.63
C ILE A 51 6.41 -0.88 -6.96
N THR A 52 7.30 -0.07 -7.52
CA THR A 52 6.99 1.23 -8.10
C THR A 52 7.28 1.20 -9.60
N GLN A 53 7.02 2.29 -10.30
CA GLN A 53 7.38 2.37 -11.73
C GLN A 53 8.89 2.29 -11.95
N THR A 54 9.69 2.74 -10.98
CA THR A 54 11.14 2.89 -11.16
C THR A 54 11.93 1.77 -10.50
N ASN A 55 11.54 1.35 -9.30
CA ASN A 55 12.26 0.34 -8.52
C ASN A 55 11.32 -0.67 -7.88
N SER A 56 11.82 -1.89 -7.78
CA SER A 56 11.24 -2.99 -7.02
C SER A 56 12.20 -3.35 -5.90
N SER A 57 11.69 -3.48 -4.68
CA SER A 57 12.48 -3.92 -3.53
C SER A 57 11.85 -5.11 -2.83
N LEU A 58 12.68 -6.03 -2.35
CA LEU A 58 12.28 -7.15 -1.52
C LEU A 58 12.90 -6.98 -0.14
N ASN A 59 12.04 -6.87 0.87
CA ASN A 59 12.45 -6.83 2.28
C ASN A 59 12.16 -8.17 2.93
N GLY A 60 13.14 -8.75 3.63
CA GLY A 60 12.94 -9.89 4.50
C GLY A 60 13.09 -9.55 5.97
N TYR A 61 12.32 -10.24 6.81
CA TYR A 61 12.24 -9.97 8.25
C TYR A 61 12.47 -11.26 9.05
N GLU A 62 13.21 -11.15 10.15
CA GLU A 62 13.49 -12.31 11.01
C GLU A 62 12.24 -12.83 11.74
N SER A 63 11.26 -11.96 11.98
CA SER A 63 9.97 -12.30 12.59
C SER A 63 8.83 -11.50 11.96
N VAL A 64 7.59 -11.96 12.14
CA VAL A 64 6.40 -11.22 11.67
C VAL A 64 6.28 -9.84 12.33
N SER A 65 6.73 -9.72 13.59
CA SER A 65 6.72 -8.49 14.40
C SER A 65 7.91 -7.56 14.16
N SER A 66 8.94 -8.00 13.43
CA SER A 66 10.11 -7.14 13.16
C SER A 66 9.69 -5.94 12.31
N SER A 67 10.10 -4.75 12.76
CA SER A 67 9.88 -3.49 12.04
C SER A 67 10.98 -3.23 11.00
N GLU A 68 12.20 -3.65 11.30
CA GLU A 68 13.35 -3.50 10.42
C GLU A 68 13.61 -4.80 9.65
N PRO A 69 13.87 -4.72 8.33
CA PRO A 69 14.27 -5.88 7.57
C PRO A 69 15.71 -6.28 7.91
N TYR A 70 16.00 -7.59 7.90
CA TYR A 70 17.39 -8.08 8.00
C TYR A 70 18.11 -8.03 6.64
N PHE A 71 17.34 -7.98 5.54
CA PHE A 71 17.87 -7.66 4.23
C PHE A 71 16.86 -6.87 3.40
N THR A 72 17.41 -6.06 2.50
CA THR A 72 16.70 -5.38 1.43
C THR A 72 17.47 -5.59 0.14
N ASP A 73 16.84 -6.22 -0.84
CA ASP A 73 17.33 -6.24 -2.21
C ASP A 73 16.52 -5.23 -3.04
N THR A 74 17.17 -4.47 -3.91
CA THR A 74 16.51 -3.43 -4.72
C THR A 74 17.10 -3.42 -6.12
N SER A 75 16.22 -3.45 -7.10
CA SER A 75 16.56 -3.41 -8.52
C SER A 75 15.60 -2.49 -9.28
N PRO A 76 16.01 -2.00 -10.46
CA PRO A 76 15.08 -1.30 -11.35
C PRO A 76 13.90 -2.20 -11.70
N THR A 77 12.69 -1.64 -11.70
CA THR A 77 11.50 -2.39 -12.13
C THR A 77 11.55 -2.60 -13.64
N GLU A 78 11.42 -3.85 -14.08
CA GLU A 78 11.29 -4.15 -15.50
C GLU A 78 10.00 -3.51 -16.04
N GLN A 79 10.10 -2.76 -17.15
CA GLN A 79 8.96 -2.05 -17.72
C GLN A 79 7.80 -2.99 -18.08
N SER A 80 8.10 -4.18 -18.62
CA SER A 80 7.11 -5.21 -18.93
C SER A 80 6.38 -5.73 -17.69
N ALA A 81 7.07 -5.87 -16.56
CA ALA A 81 6.46 -6.25 -15.30
C ALA A 81 5.55 -5.14 -14.77
N TRP A 82 6.01 -3.89 -14.82
CA TRP A 82 5.20 -2.72 -14.45
C TRP A 82 3.93 -2.61 -15.28
N ASP A 83 4.04 -2.66 -16.60
CA ASP A 83 2.90 -2.54 -17.53
C ASP A 83 1.88 -3.67 -17.27
N THR A 84 2.36 -4.88 -16.99
CA THR A 84 1.52 -6.02 -16.62
C THR A 84 0.74 -5.77 -15.33
N LEU A 85 1.34 -5.14 -14.32
CA LEU A 85 0.66 -4.82 -13.06
C LEU A 85 -0.40 -3.73 -13.26
N VAL A 86 -0.07 -2.69 -14.03
CA VAL A 86 -1.00 -1.60 -14.34
C VAL A 86 -2.20 -2.09 -15.15
N ASP A 87 -1.97 -2.92 -16.18
CA ASP A 87 -3.03 -3.50 -17.02
C ASP A 87 -4.03 -4.36 -16.22
N ARG A 88 -3.54 -5.05 -15.18
CA ARG A 88 -4.34 -5.95 -14.34
C ARG A 88 -5.00 -5.24 -13.15
N LEU A 89 -4.70 -3.98 -12.92
CA LEU A 89 -5.25 -3.22 -11.80
C LEU A 89 -6.69 -2.79 -12.10
N ASP A 90 -7.65 -3.43 -11.42
CA ASP A 90 -9.04 -2.99 -11.40
C ASP A 90 -9.41 -2.42 -10.03
N TRP A 91 -9.39 -1.10 -9.93
CA TRP A 91 -9.79 -0.38 -8.73
C TRP A 91 -11.26 -0.58 -8.37
N SER A 92 -12.14 -0.76 -9.35
CA SER A 92 -13.57 -0.95 -9.11
C SER A 92 -13.83 -2.28 -8.42
N GLU A 93 -13.11 -3.33 -8.82
CA GLU A 93 -13.15 -4.63 -8.15
C GLU A 93 -12.54 -4.53 -6.74
N LEU A 94 -11.30 -4.02 -6.63
CA LEU A 94 -10.57 -3.91 -5.36
C LEU A 94 -11.36 -3.16 -4.28
N ASP A 95 -12.06 -2.08 -4.63
CA ASP A 95 -12.84 -1.29 -3.67
C ASP A 95 -13.96 -2.12 -3.03
N THR A 96 -14.57 -3.05 -3.76
CA THR A 96 -15.66 -3.90 -3.24
C THR A 96 -15.21 -5.04 -2.35
N MET A 97 -13.93 -5.43 -2.45
CA MET A 97 -13.41 -6.60 -1.75
C MET A 97 -13.32 -6.41 -0.22
N GLN A 98 -13.44 -7.48 0.55
CA GLN A 98 -13.14 -7.45 1.98
C GLN A 98 -11.62 -7.37 2.22
N ALA A 99 -11.20 -6.85 3.37
CA ALA A 99 -9.78 -6.73 3.71
C ALA A 99 -9.12 -8.08 4.05
N VAL A 100 -9.89 -9.08 4.46
CA VAL A 100 -9.40 -10.38 4.92
C VAL A 100 -10.28 -11.48 4.34
N TYR A 101 -9.70 -12.48 3.68
CA TYR A 101 -10.37 -13.68 3.18
C TYR A 101 -9.82 -14.93 3.88
N GLY A 102 -10.71 -15.88 4.22
CA GLY A 102 -10.33 -17.10 4.94
C GLY A 102 -9.86 -16.81 6.37
N CYS A 103 -8.94 -17.65 6.86
CA CYS A 103 -8.29 -17.55 8.16
C CYS A 103 -6.76 -17.45 7.93
N PRO A 104 -6.24 -16.29 7.50
CA PRO A 104 -4.83 -16.16 7.17
C PRO A 104 -3.93 -16.55 8.35
N ASP A 105 -2.98 -17.44 8.08
CA ASP A 105 -2.03 -17.98 9.05
C ASP A 105 -2.66 -18.74 10.23
N CYS A 106 -3.89 -19.21 10.09
CA CYS A 106 -4.49 -20.14 11.03
C CYS A 106 -3.89 -21.55 10.84
N ALA A 107 -3.72 -22.28 11.94
CA ALA A 107 -3.10 -23.62 11.94
C ALA A 107 -1.75 -23.67 11.20
N ASP A 108 -0.94 -22.62 11.35
CA ASP A 108 0.41 -22.48 10.80
C ASP A 108 0.46 -22.53 9.26
N GLY A 109 -0.65 -22.20 8.60
CA GLY A 109 -0.78 -22.23 7.15
C GLY A 109 -0.10 -21.07 6.42
N GLY A 110 0.32 -20.01 7.11
CA GLY A 110 0.83 -18.79 6.48
C GLY A 110 -0.25 -17.85 5.96
N ALA A 111 0.15 -16.62 5.68
CA ALA A 111 -0.68 -15.59 5.09
C ALA A 111 0.03 -14.90 3.93
N GLU A 112 -0.74 -14.50 2.92
CA GLU A 112 -0.30 -13.60 1.87
C GLU A 112 -1.17 -12.35 1.84
N TRP A 113 -0.64 -11.28 1.26
CA TRP A 113 -1.43 -10.10 0.95
C TRP A 113 -0.96 -9.41 -0.31
N ILE A 114 -1.89 -8.68 -0.91
CA ILE A 114 -1.57 -7.61 -1.84
C ILE A 114 -2.00 -6.27 -1.25
N LYS A 115 -1.28 -5.21 -1.59
CA LYS A 115 -1.68 -3.85 -1.29
C LYS A 115 -1.44 -2.96 -2.50
N VAL A 116 -2.39 -2.07 -2.79
CA VAL A 116 -2.25 -1.06 -3.84
C VAL A 116 -2.48 0.31 -3.23
N THR A 117 -1.56 1.24 -3.49
CA THR A 117 -1.66 2.64 -3.04
C THR A 117 -1.56 3.57 -4.23
N GLN A 118 -2.48 4.52 -4.40
CA GLN A 118 -2.46 5.55 -5.46
C GLN A 118 -3.35 6.72 -5.06
N ASN A 119 -2.86 7.95 -5.19
CA ASN A 119 -3.59 9.19 -4.94
C ASN A 119 -4.41 9.18 -3.62
N GLY A 120 -3.77 8.79 -2.51
CA GLY A 120 -4.40 8.65 -1.19
C GLY A 120 -5.28 7.40 -1.03
N ARG A 121 -5.63 6.70 -2.11
CA ARG A 121 -6.33 5.40 -2.05
C ARG A 121 -5.35 4.34 -1.58
N ASN A 122 -5.80 3.50 -0.64
CA ASN A 122 -5.02 2.39 -0.09
C ASN A 122 -5.94 1.20 0.13
N LYS A 123 -5.70 0.11 -0.60
CA LYS A 123 -6.41 -1.15 -0.41
C LYS A 123 -5.41 -2.25 -0.10
N ARG A 124 -5.58 -2.91 1.05
CA ARG A 124 -4.88 -4.16 1.40
C ARG A 124 -5.89 -5.29 1.47
N ILE A 125 -5.55 -6.43 0.88
CA ILE A 125 -6.34 -7.66 0.92
C ILE A 125 -5.39 -8.77 1.38
N THR A 126 -5.72 -9.38 2.51
CA THR A 126 -4.97 -10.49 3.13
C THR A 126 -5.76 -11.78 2.96
N PHE A 127 -5.08 -12.88 2.63
CA PHE A 127 -5.68 -14.19 2.36
C PHE A 127 -4.73 -15.31 2.83
N GLU A 128 -5.23 -16.54 2.87
CA GLU A 128 -4.42 -17.73 3.22
C GLU A 128 -3.29 -17.93 2.20
N TYR A 129 -2.13 -18.42 2.66
CA TYR A 129 -1.00 -18.65 1.76
C TYR A 129 -1.36 -19.62 0.64
N GLY A 130 -1.04 -19.25 -0.61
CA GLY A 130 -1.29 -20.06 -1.79
C GLY A 130 -2.71 -19.91 -2.38
N ASP A 131 -3.67 -19.35 -1.64
CA ASP A 131 -5.03 -19.15 -2.14
C ASP A 131 -5.07 -18.20 -3.33
N THR A 132 -6.08 -18.33 -4.19
CA THR A 132 -6.29 -17.41 -5.33
C THR A 132 -7.70 -16.86 -5.31
N LEU A 133 -7.81 -15.54 -5.19
CA LEU A 133 -9.10 -14.84 -5.18
C LEU A 133 -9.55 -14.59 -6.61
N ALA A 134 -10.58 -15.30 -7.06
CA ALA A 134 -11.03 -15.29 -8.46
C ALA A 134 -11.26 -13.88 -9.02
N ALA A 135 -11.81 -12.97 -8.21
CA ALA A 135 -12.06 -11.56 -8.54
C ALA A 135 -10.82 -10.80 -9.04
N ILE A 136 -9.66 -11.07 -8.46
CA ILE A 136 -8.41 -10.32 -8.72
C ILE A 136 -7.25 -11.24 -9.10
N ALA A 137 -7.55 -12.48 -9.49
CA ALA A 137 -6.56 -13.51 -9.80
C ALA A 137 -5.48 -13.01 -10.78
N PRO A 138 -5.78 -12.25 -11.84
CA PRO A 138 -4.73 -11.73 -12.73
C PRO A 138 -3.68 -10.88 -12.00
N LEU A 139 -4.12 -9.88 -11.22
CA LEU A 139 -3.24 -8.98 -10.47
C LEU A 139 -2.50 -9.74 -9.36
N GLN A 140 -3.24 -10.53 -8.60
CA GLN A 140 -2.70 -11.31 -7.48
C GLN A 140 -1.58 -12.24 -7.95
N LEU A 141 -1.80 -13.00 -9.02
CA LEU A 141 -0.81 -13.94 -9.53
C LEU A 141 0.41 -13.22 -10.14
N ALA A 142 0.23 -12.05 -10.77
CA ALA A 142 1.35 -11.25 -11.25
C ALA A 142 2.24 -10.79 -10.09
N LEU A 143 1.63 -10.25 -9.03
CA LEU A 143 2.32 -9.80 -7.84
C LEU A 143 3.01 -10.93 -7.07
N ARG A 144 2.36 -12.10 -6.96
CA ARG A 144 2.97 -13.29 -6.37
C ARG A 144 4.19 -13.73 -7.17
N ASN A 145 4.04 -13.92 -8.49
CA ASN A 145 5.13 -14.37 -9.35
C ASN A 145 6.34 -13.43 -9.31
N LEU A 146 6.11 -12.12 -9.29
CA LEU A 146 7.19 -11.14 -9.17
C LEU A 146 7.91 -11.26 -7.82
N ARG A 147 7.16 -11.38 -6.72
CA ARG A 147 7.74 -11.60 -5.38
C ARG A 147 8.55 -12.90 -5.32
N GLU A 148 8.04 -14.00 -5.86
CA GLU A 148 8.76 -15.29 -5.90
C GLU A 148 10.02 -15.23 -6.77
N SER A 149 9.98 -14.50 -7.90
CA SER A 149 11.17 -14.27 -8.73
C SER A 149 12.26 -13.52 -7.96
N MET A 150 11.88 -12.49 -7.18
CA MET A 150 12.82 -11.73 -6.36
C MET A 150 13.37 -12.55 -5.18
N LEU A 151 12.57 -13.45 -4.61
CA LEU A 151 13.03 -14.39 -3.58
C LEU A 151 14.06 -15.36 -4.13
N GLY A 152 13.79 -15.93 -5.30
CA GLY A 152 14.71 -16.84 -5.98
C GLY A 152 16.05 -16.16 -6.31
N THR A 153 16.06 -14.88 -6.68
CA THR A 153 17.31 -14.15 -6.91
C THR A 153 18.06 -13.84 -5.63
N ALA A 154 17.35 -13.48 -4.55
CA ALA A 154 17.97 -13.19 -3.26
C ALA A 154 18.64 -14.42 -2.65
N GLU A 155 18.08 -15.63 -2.83
CA GLU A 155 18.67 -16.88 -2.33
C GLU A 155 19.91 -17.34 -3.12
N LEU A 156 20.08 -16.88 -4.36
CA LEU A 156 21.24 -17.20 -5.19
C LEU A 156 22.40 -16.21 -5.02
N GLY A 157 22.19 -15.11 -4.30
CA GLY A 157 23.18 -14.06 -4.03
C GLY A 157 23.93 -14.21 -2.70
N GLU A 158 23.62 -15.23 -1.90
CA GLU A 158 24.30 -15.59 -0.63
C GLU A 158 25.39 -16.65 -0.83
#